data_AF-A0A4Y2CKB9-F1
#
_entry.id   AF-A0A4Y2CKB9-F1
#
_cell.length_a   1.000
_cell.length_b   1.000
_cell.length_c   1.000
_cell.angle_alpha   90.00
_cell.angle_beta   90.00
_cell.angle_gamma   90.00
#
_symmetry.space_group_name_H-M   'P 1'
#
loop_
_entity.id
_entity.type
_entity.pdbx_description
1 polymer ?
#
loop_
_entity_poly.entity_id
_entity_poly.type
_entity_poly.pdbx_seq_one_letter_code
_entity_poly.pdbx_strand_id
1 'polypeptide(L)'
;MPSFWICCVCLLLFLPTSNSVPYPSNRCSENDCSYQLQDFMNDTCKIYNTSVCLDFYKFEESSEETLPSEEEYNFHVSIVPYTAELIVREELVVVTVTRSAINITFTINNADIDELVVKIYKKNVSSKPLCRIFDFHNANNSTKFPINLFHDCLSNLAEHDMQNVRMDFIALPLKEKLSYDVFIPGTEYPGSCTWQPLIMVFRGNLHSGVVQVKFSQAPELYNVSSYIIKLIHHPSGGEKILDMTPDRSRSMLFAQFSSVDGGSYSVSVKPVIWGVHDTCWTETDKFGVEIPKSCM
;
A
#
# COMPACT_ATOMS: atom_id res chain seq x y z
N MET A 1 -52.73 -24.26 47.48
CA MET A 1 -53.06 -22.82 47.40
C MET A 1 -52.50 -22.15 48.65
N PRO A 2 -51.81 -21.00 48.60
CA PRO A 2 -51.89 -19.97 47.57
C PRO A 2 -50.60 -19.74 46.77
N SER A 3 -50.82 -19.17 45.59
CA SER A 3 -49.86 -18.49 44.73
C SER A 3 -49.68 -17.05 45.22
N PHE A 4 -48.49 -16.46 45.11
CA PHE A 4 -48.32 -15.03 44.76
C PHE A 4 -46.92 -14.79 44.19
N TRP A 5 -46.89 -14.07 43.08
CA TRP A 5 -45.74 -13.52 42.38
C TRP A 5 -45.17 -12.28 43.10
N ILE A 6 -43.90 -11.93 42.86
CA ILE A 6 -43.46 -10.69 42.15
C ILE A 6 -41.91 -10.54 42.15
N CYS A 7 -41.41 -10.27 40.93
CA CYS A 7 -40.25 -9.50 40.46
C CYS A 7 -38.86 -9.48 41.14
N CYS A 8 -37.88 -9.92 40.33
CA CYS A 8 -36.88 -9.08 39.63
C CYS A 8 -35.85 -8.32 40.48
N VAL A 9 -34.60 -8.81 40.50
CA VAL A 9 -33.42 -7.97 40.28
C VAL A 9 -32.43 -8.73 39.39
N CYS A 10 -32.07 -8.09 38.27
CA CYS A 10 -31.04 -8.49 37.33
C CYS A 10 -29.68 -8.71 38.00
N LEU A 11 -29.01 -9.81 37.68
CA LEU A 11 -27.55 -9.81 37.59
C LEU A 11 -27.17 -10.44 36.24
N LEU A 12 -27.11 -9.58 35.23
CA LEU A 12 -26.42 -9.85 33.97
C LEU A 12 -24.93 -9.85 34.27
N LEU A 13 -24.34 -11.03 34.44
CA LEU A 13 -22.91 -11.20 34.24
C LEU A 13 -22.68 -11.23 32.72
N PHE A 14 -22.34 -10.05 32.18
CA PHE A 14 -21.76 -9.91 30.86
C PHE A 14 -20.40 -10.61 30.84
N LEU A 15 -20.34 -11.77 30.17
CA LEU A 15 -19.11 -12.21 29.52
C LEU A 15 -19.04 -11.50 28.16
N PRO A 16 -17.95 -10.82 27.80
CA PRO A 16 -17.73 -10.44 26.42
C PRO A 16 -17.36 -11.70 25.64
N THR A 17 -18.36 -12.41 25.12
CA THR A 17 -18.13 -13.27 23.95
C THR A 17 -17.89 -12.31 22.79
N SER A 18 -16.68 -12.33 22.22
CA SER A 18 -16.36 -11.65 20.97
C SER A 18 -17.25 -12.22 19.86
N ASN A 19 -18.47 -11.72 19.77
CA ASN A 19 -19.32 -11.92 18.61
C ASN A 19 -18.70 -11.08 17.50
N SER A 20 -17.74 -11.66 16.77
CA SER A 20 -17.37 -11.19 15.45
C SER A 20 -18.66 -11.15 14.64
N VAL A 21 -19.15 -9.95 14.37
CA VAL A 21 -20.34 -9.78 13.53
C VAL A 21 -19.98 -10.37 12.17
N PRO A 22 -20.68 -11.41 11.68
CA PRO A 22 -20.37 -11.99 10.39
C PRO A 22 -20.51 -10.93 9.31
N TYR A 23 -19.46 -10.74 8.52
CA TYR A 23 -19.44 -9.81 7.40
C TYR A 23 -20.64 -10.10 6.46
N PRO A 24 -21.40 -9.08 6.05
CA PRO A 24 -22.53 -9.30 5.16
C PRO A 24 -22.04 -9.86 3.82
N SER A 25 -22.41 -11.11 3.52
CA SER A 25 -22.04 -11.89 2.33
C SER A 25 -22.53 -11.31 1.00
N ASN A 26 -23.30 -10.21 1.03
CA ASN A 26 -24.15 -9.79 -0.09
C ASN A 26 -23.72 -8.46 -0.72
N ARG A 27 -22.44 -8.33 -1.08
CA ARG A 27 -21.95 -7.32 -2.05
C ARG A 27 -20.90 -7.88 -3.02
N CYS A 28 -21.02 -9.16 -3.36
CA CYS A 28 -20.16 -9.83 -4.35
C CYS A 28 -20.69 -9.69 -5.81
N SER A 29 -21.62 -8.77 -6.09
CA SER A 29 -22.30 -8.69 -7.39
C SER A 29 -21.61 -7.81 -8.44
N GLU A 30 -20.41 -7.30 -8.17
CA GLU A 30 -19.57 -6.65 -9.18
C GLU A 30 -18.26 -7.45 -9.20
N ASN A 31 -17.97 -8.11 -10.33
CA ASN A 31 -16.84 -9.02 -10.53
C ASN A 31 -15.51 -8.34 -10.13
N ASP A 32 -14.98 -8.66 -8.94
CA ASP A 32 -13.79 -7.98 -8.44
C ASP A 32 -12.74 -9.01 -7.95
N CYS A 33 -12.01 -9.52 -8.95
CA CYS A 33 -10.59 -9.92 -8.92
C CYS A 33 -10.18 -11.26 -8.30
N SER A 34 -9.37 -11.99 -9.09
CA SER A 34 -8.71 -13.23 -8.69
C SER A 34 -7.46 -12.94 -7.86
N TYR A 35 -7.36 -13.60 -6.70
CA TYR A 35 -6.13 -13.70 -5.93
C TYR A 35 -5.48 -15.05 -6.23
N GLN A 36 -4.20 -15.06 -6.56
CA GLN A 36 -3.39 -16.27 -6.48
C GLN A 36 -2.53 -16.15 -5.24
N LEU A 37 -2.94 -16.84 -4.17
CA LEU A 37 -2.00 -17.24 -3.16
C LEU A 37 -1.23 -18.43 -3.75
N GLN A 38 0.06 -18.25 -4.03
CA GLN A 38 0.91 -19.43 -4.24
C GLN A 38 0.84 -20.27 -2.95
N ASP A 39 0.37 -21.51 -3.08
CA ASP A 39 0.36 -22.55 -2.05
C ASP A 39 -0.62 -22.41 -0.86
N PHE A 40 -1.62 -21.52 -0.87
CA PHE A 40 -2.67 -21.51 0.16
C PHE A 40 -3.96 -22.18 -0.30
N MET A 41 -4.55 -23.00 0.58
CA MET A 41 -5.91 -23.51 0.40
C MET A 41 -6.93 -22.36 0.43
N ASN A 42 -7.91 -22.38 -0.48
CA ASN A 42 -8.93 -21.34 -0.66
C ASN A 42 -9.68 -20.88 0.62
N ASP A 43 -9.67 -21.67 1.70
CA ASP A 43 -10.41 -21.39 2.94
C ASP A 43 -9.60 -20.63 4.02
N THR A 44 -8.33 -20.30 3.75
CA THR A 44 -7.39 -19.77 4.74
C THR A 44 -7.36 -18.24 4.83
N CYS A 45 -7.70 -17.54 3.74
CA CYS A 45 -7.77 -16.07 3.71
C CYS A 45 -9.12 -15.65 3.13
N LYS A 46 -9.90 -14.86 3.88
CA LYS A 46 -11.12 -14.21 3.36
C LYS A 46 -10.81 -12.77 3.03
N ILE A 47 -11.38 -12.27 1.94
CA ILE A 47 -11.11 -10.91 1.48
C ILE A 47 -12.41 -10.15 1.34
N TYR A 48 -12.48 -9.01 2.01
CA TYR A 48 -13.65 -8.16 2.02
C TYR A 48 -13.40 -6.91 1.18
N ASN A 49 -14.07 -6.85 0.02
CA ASN A 49 -14.04 -5.70 -0.86
C ASN A 49 -15.15 -4.72 -0.46
N THR A 50 -14.77 -3.49 -0.10
CA THR A 50 -15.75 -2.44 0.19
C THR A 50 -15.37 -1.16 -0.57
N SER A 51 -16.34 -0.54 -1.24
CA SER A 51 -16.15 0.75 -1.93
C SER A 51 -15.97 1.93 -0.96
N VAL A 52 -16.18 1.67 0.32
CA VAL A 52 -16.07 2.59 1.45
C VAL A 52 -15.58 1.78 2.63
N CYS A 53 -14.55 2.23 3.35
CA CYS A 53 -14.28 1.77 4.72
C CYS A 53 -15.61 1.91 5.51
N LEU A 54 -16.38 0.83 5.62
CA LEU A 54 -17.59 0.84 6.42
C LEU A 54 -17.16 0.82 7.88
N ASP A 55 -17.88 1.56 8.73
CA ASP A 55 -17.66 1.68 10.18
C ASP A 55 -17.88 0.36 10.95
N PHE A 56 -17.80 -0.80 10.27
CA PHE A 56 -17.87 -2.13 10.89
C PHE A 56 -16.82 -2.31 11.97
N TYR A 57 -15.67 -1.67 11.76
CA TYR A 57 -14.70 -1.45 12.80
C TYR A 57 -15.09 -0.17 13.56
N LYS A 58 -15.91 -0.31 14.59
CA LYS A 58 -15.73 0.51 15.79
C LYS A 58 -14.41 0.09 16.43
N PHE A 59 -13.32 0.38 15.73
CA PHE A 59 -12.02 0.48 16.36
C PHE A 59 -12.23 1.56 17.41
N GLU A 60 -12.19 1.19 18.70
CA GLU A 60 -12.00 2.21 19.72
C GLU A 60 -10.84 3.08 19.23
N GLU A 61 -11.03 4.40 19.26
CA GLU A 61 -10.08 5.45 18.83
C GLU A 61 -8.74 5.42 19.60
N SER A 62 -8.29 4.27 20.08
CA SER A 62 -6.89 4.02 20.39
C SER A 62 -6.06 4.31 19.15
N SER A 63 -5.11 5.23 19.28
CA SER A 63 -4.23 5.70 18.21
C SER A 63 -3.52 4.54 17.53
N GLU A 64 -3.72 4.39 16.22
CA GLU A 64 -2.86 3.57 15.35
C GLU A 64 -1.39 3.95 15.60
N GLU A 65 -0.54 2.98 15.85
CA GLU A 65 0.88 3.22 16.08
C GLU A 65 1.60 3.31 14.73
N THR A 66 2.25 4.43 14.47
CA THR A 66 3.14 4.60 13.32
C THR A 66 4.57 4.52 13.84
N LEU A 67 5.28 3.47 13.45
CA LEU A 67 6.66 3.26 13.87
C LEU A 67 7.59 4.14 13.04
N PRO A 68 8.71 4.61 13.62
CA PRO A 68 9.65 5.45 12.93
C PRO A 68 10.34 4.70 11.79
N SER A 69 10.75 3.43 11.93
CA SER A 69 11.40 2.69 10.84
C SER A 69 10.49 1.63 10.24
N GLU A 70 10.59 1.42 8.92
CA GLU A 70 9.92 0.30 8.27
C GLU A 70 10.40 -1.07 8.82
N GLU A 71 11.68 -1.17 9.22
CA GLU A 71 12.26 -2.39 9.76
C GLU A 71 11.68 -2.81 11.12
N GLU A 72 11.00 -1.89 11.81
CA GLU A 72 10.38 -2.16 13.12
C GLU A 72 8.99 -2.80 13.00
N TYR A 73 8.37 -2.78 11.81
CA TYR A 73 7.07 -3.39 11.60
C TYR A 73 7.16 -4.90 11.57
N ASN A 74 6.12 -5.55 12.10
CA ASN A 74 5.98 -7.01 12.06
C ASN A 74 5.55 -7.55 10.68
N PHE A 75 5.48 -6.68 9.68
CA PHE A 75 5.16 -7.00 8.30
C PHE A 75 5.86 -6.03 7.35
N HIS A 76 6.14 -6.48 6.13
CA HIS A 76 6.67 -5.67 5.04
C HIS A 76 5.72 -5.69 3.85
N VAL A 77 5.80 -4.63 3.04
CA VAL A 77 5.02 -4.48 1.83
C VAL A 77 5.96 -4.22 0.64
N SER A 78 5.70 -4.91 -0.47
CA SER A 78 6.32 -4.68 -1.77
C SER A 78 5.23 -4.39 -2.79
N ILE A 79 5.38 -3.31 -3.56
CA ILE A 79 4.43 -2.94 -4.61
C ILE A 79 5.16 -2.92 -5.95
N VAL A 80 4.70 -3.72 -6.91
CA VAL A 80 5.30 -3.83 -8.24
C VAL A 80 4.28 -3.40 -9.30
N PRO A 81 4.59 -2.42 -10.15
CA PRO A 81 3.71 -2.04 -11.25
C PRO A 81 3.78 -3.06 -12.39
N TYR A 82 2.68 -3.24 -13.10
CA TYR A 82 2.63 -4.01 -14.34
C TYR A 82 1.59 -3.42 -15.31
N THR A 83 1.66 -3.83 -16.57
CA THR A 83 0.67 -3.46 -17.59
C THR A 83 -0.38 -4.56 -17.69
N ALA A 84 -1.63 -4.24 -17.39
CA ALA A 84 -2.77 -5.12 -17.56
C ALA A 84 -3.41 -4.90 -18.93
N GLU A 85 -3.68 -5.98 -19.65
CA GLU A 85 -4.49 -5.96 -20.88
C GLU A 85 -5.95 -6.28 -20.53
N LEU A 86 -6.83 -5.30 -20.69
CA LEU A 86 -8.26 -5.45 -20.44
C LEU A 86 -9.00 -5.59 -21.75
N ILE A 87 -9.75 -6.68 -21.87
CA ILE A 87 -10.64 -6.89 -23.02
C ILE A 87 -12.00 -6.28 -22.67
N VAL A 88 -12.26 -5.09 -23.19
CA VAL A 88 -13.54 -4.39 -23.01
C VAL A 88 -14.45 -4.72 -24.18
N ARG A 89 -15.66 -5.20 -23.89
CA ARG A 89 -16.71 -5.38 -24.89
C ARG A 89 -17.64 -4.17 -24.85
N GLU A 90 -17.48 -3.28 -25.82
CA GLU A 90 -18.45 -2.21 -26.06
C GLU A 90 -19.38 -2.62 -27.19
N GLU A 91 -20.64 -2.86 -26.83
CA GLU A 91 -21.77 -3.16 -27.71
C GLU A 91 -21.60 -4.43 -28.59
N LEU A 92 -20.68 -4.41 -29.57
CA LEU A 92 -20.33 -5.51 -30.49
C LEU A 92 -18.84 -5.54 -30.88
N VAL A 93 -18.00 -4.63 -30.37
CA VAL A 93 -16.56 -4.56 -30.67
C VAL A 93 -15.76 -5.00 -29.44
N VAL A 94 -14.80 -5.90 -29.67
CA VAL A 94 -13.83 -6.31 -28.64
C VAL A 94 -12.64 -5.37 -28.75
N VAL A 95 -12.50 -4.44 -27.81
CA VAL A 95 -11.35 -3.52 -27.73
C VAL A 95 -10.42 -4.02 -26.63
N THR A 96 -9.12 -4.12 -26.94
CA THR A 96 -8.10 -4.39 -25.92
C THR A 96 -7.54 -3.06 -25.46
N VAL A 97 -7.62 -2.79 -24.16
CA VAL A 97 -7.16 -1.55 -23.53
C VAL A 97 -6.06 -1.90 -22.54
N THR A 98 -4.92 -1.24 -22.63
CA THR A 98 -3.81 -1.41 -21.68
C THR A 98 -3.93 -0.42 -20.52
N ARG A 99 -3.87 -0.90 -19.28
CA ARG A 99 -3.92 -0.08 -18.05
C ARG A 99 -2.74 -0.38 -17.15
N SER A 100 -2.25 0.59 -16.38
CA SER A 100 -1.30 0.24 -15.31
C SER A 100 -2.08 -0.42 -14.19
N ALA A 101 -1.46 -1.41 -13.58
CA ALA A 101 -1.95 -2.05 -12.39
C ALA A 101 -0.77 -2.25 -11.44
N ILE A 102 -1.08 -2.58 -10.19
CA ILE A 102 -0.06 -2.84 -9.19
C ILE A 102 -0.32 -4.19 -8.54
N ASN A 103 0.76 -4.89 -8.24
CA ASN A 103 0.75 -6.07 -7.42
C ASN A 103 1.28 -5.69 -6.02
N ILE A 104 0.53 -6.04 -4.97
CA ILE A 104 0.90 -5.76 -3.57
C ILE A 104 1.20 -7.08 -2.89
N THR A 105 2.47 -7.28 -2.54
CA THR A 105 2.94 -8.44 -1.80
C THR A 105 3.15 -8.07 -0.34
N PHE A 106 2.65 -8.92 0.57
CA PHE A 106 2.89 -8.79 2.00
C PHE A 106 3.95 -9.82 2.42
N THR A 107 4.75 -9.46 3.41
CA THR A 107 5.61 -10.42 4.09
C THR A 107 5.38 -10.25 5.55
N ILE A 108 4.61 -11.16 6.15
CA ILE A 108 4.25 -11.09 7.55
C ILE A 108 5.29 -11.91 8.32
N ASN A 109 5.90 -11.32 9.35
CA ASN A 109 6.96 -11.95 10.13
C ASN A 109 6.47 -12.43 11.50
N ASN A 110 5.25 -12.04 11.91
CA ASN A 110 4.67 -12.31 13.22
C ASN A 110 3.34 -13.08 13.11
N ALA A 111 3.22 -14.14 13.93
CA ALA A 111 2.01 -14.94 14.11
C ALA A 111 0.78 -14.13 14.52
N ASP A 112 0.99 -13.03 15.24
CA ASP A 112 -0.05 -12.23 15.90
C ASP A 112 -0.77 -11.25 14.96
N ILE A 113 -0.61 -11.35 13.64
CA ILE A 113 -1.31 -10.52 12.65
C ILE A 113 -2.47 -11.30 12.03
N ASP A 114 -3.68 -11.15 12.53
CA ASP A 114 -4.87 -11.86 12.07
C ASP A 114 -5.56 -11.20 10.89
N GLU A 115 -5.42 -9.88 10.73
CA GLU A 115 -5.95 -9.17 9.57
C GLU A 115 -4.96 -8.11 9.06
N LEU A 116 -4.99 -7.88 7.75
CA LEU A 116 -4.34 -6.73 7.11
C LEU A 116 -5.41 -5.87 6.44
N VAL A 117 -5.39 -4.57 6.71
CA VAL A 117 -6.29 -3.60 6.09
C VAL A 117 -5.48 -2.68 5.19
N VAL A 118 -5.89 -2.58 3.93
CA VAL A 118 -5.30 -1.67 2.94
C VAL A 118 -6.30 -0.55 2.68
N LYS A 119 -5.88 0.69 2.95
CA LYS A 119 -6.64 1.89 2.62
C LYS A 119 -5.92 2.69 1.55
N ILE A 120 -6.61 3.02 0.46
CA ILE A 120 -6.05 3.79 -0.65
C ILE A 120 -6.80 5.11 -0.76
N TYR A 121 -6.07 6.21 -0.60
CA TYR A 121 -6.55 7.58 -0.63
C TYR A 121 -6.17 8.21 -1.97
N LYS A 122 -7.16 8.60 -2.77
CA LYS A 122 -6.93 9.36 -4.00
C LYS A 122 -6.52 10.79 -3.66
N LYS A 123 -5.43 11.28 -4.22
CA LYS A 123 -5.01 12.67 -4.02
C LYS A 123 -6.02 13.62 -4.69
N ASN A 124 -6.36 14.72 -4.03
CA ASN A 124 -7.29 15.75 -4.51
C ASN A 124 -8.78 15.34 -4.63
N VAL A 125 -9.15 14.12 -4.21
CA VAL A 125 -10.56 13.71 -4.13
C VAL A 125 -10.96 13.63 -2.67
N SER A 126 -11.96 14.41 -2.25
CA SER A 126 -12.53 14.36 -0.89
C SER A 126 -13.36 13.09 -0.61
N SER A 127 -13.23 12.07 -1.45
CA SER A 127 -13.93 10.81 -1.32
C SER A 127 -13.35 9.97 -0.17
N LYS A 128 -14.20 9.12 0.40
CA LYS A 128 -13.76 8.08 1.33
C LYS A 128 -12.69 7.19 0.66
N PRO A 129 -11.69 6.68 1.42
CA PRO A 129 -10.68 5.79 0.86
C PRO A 129 -11.29 4.48 0.39
N LEU A 130 -10.71 3.92 -0.66
CA LEU A 130 -10.95 2.54 -1.05
C LEU A 130 -10.35 1.63 0.03
N CYS A 131 -11.07 0.57 0.40
CA CYS A 131 -10.66 -0.32 1.47
C CYS A 131 -10.69 -1.78 1.04
N ARG A 132 -9.68 -2.52 1.47
CA ARG A 132 -9.58 -3.97 1.32
C ARG A 132 -9.12 -4.55 2.65
N ILE A 133 -9.79 -5.61 3.11
CA ILE A 133 -9.46 -6.32 4.35
C ILE A 133 -9.09 -7.74 3.98
N PHE A 134 -7.93 -8.18 4.44
CA PHE A 134 -7.42 -9.54 4.33
C PHE A 134 -7.54 -10.18 5.71
N ASP A 135 -8.41 -11.16 5.84
CA ASP A 135 -8.72 -11.86 7.09
C ASP A 135 -8.07 -13.26 7.07
N PHE A 136 -7.14 -13.46 8.00
CA PHE A 136 -6.36 -14.69 8.19
C PHE A 136 -6.78 -15.47 9.45
N HIS A 137 -7.91 -15.17 10.11
CA HIS A 137 -8.31 -15.85 11.34
C HIS A 137 -8.49 -17.38 11.17
N ASN A 138 -8.76 -17.84 9.96
CA ASN A 138 -8.89 -19.26 9.63
C ASN A 138 -7.61 -19.87 9.03
N ALA A 139 -6.55 -19.07 8.86
CA ALA A 139 -5.26 -19.56 8.42
C ALA A 139 -4.57 -20.31 9.55
N ASN A 140 -4.04 -21.50 9.27
CA ASN A 140 -3.18 -22.18 10.23
C ASN A 140 -1.85 -21.41 10.37
N ASN A 141 -1.36 -21.22 11.60
CA ASN A 141 -0.13 -20.46 11.89
C ASN A 141 1.10 -20.99 11.13
N SER A 142 1.14 -22.29 10.80
CA SER A 142 2.22 -22.90 10.02
C SER A 142 2.13 -22.64 8.50
N THR A 143 0.96 -22.22 8.00
CA THR A 143 0.77 -21.80 6.61
C THR A 143 0.83 -20.29 6.46
N LYS A 144 0.51 -19.52 7.51
CA LYS A 144 0.33 -18.07 7.52
C LYS A 144 1.59 -17.26 7.13
N PHE A 145 2.77 -17.88 6.93
CA PHE A 145 4.03 -17.15 6.74
C PHE A 145 5.00 -17.85 5.78
N PRO A 146 5.59 -17.14 4.79
CA PRO A 146 5.24 -15.81 4.27
C PRO A 146 4.02 -15.87 3.32
N ILE A 147 3.15 -14.85 3.32
CA ILE A 147 1.99 -14.77 2.40
C ILE A 147 2.23 -13.78 1.28
N ASN A 148 2.54 -14.28 0.09
CA ASN A 148 2.49 -13.47 -1.11
C ASN A 148 1.03 -13.37 -1.59
N LEU A 149 0.36 -12.27 -1.25
CA LEU A 149 -0.95 -11.95 -1.82
C LEU A 149 -0.77 -11.32 -3.20
N PHE A 150 -1.64 -11.68 -4.13
CA PHE A 150 -1.73 -11.09 -5.47
C PHE A 150 -3.06 -10.36 -5.60
N HIS A 151 -3.06 -9.06 -5.87
CA HIS A 151 -4.30 -8.30 -6.02
C HIS A 151 -4.43 -7.69 -7.42
N ASP A 152 -5.31 -8.28 -8.24
CA ASP A 152 -5.56 -7.87 -9.64
C ASP A 152 -6.54 -6.69 -9.80
N CYS A 153 -6.86 -5.99 -8.73
CA CYS A 153 -8.06 -5.14 -8.68
C CYS A 153 -7.86 -3.65 -8.81
N LEU A 154 -6.70 -3.28 -9.32
CA LEU A 154 -6.27 -1.90 -9.39
C LEU A 154 -6.10 -1.44 -10.83
N SER A 155 -6.74 -2.14 -11.77
CA SER A 155 -6.91 -1.74 -13.18
C SER A 155 -7.54 -0.35 -13.34
N ASN A 156 -8.37 0.07 -12.36
CA ASN A 156 -8.98 1.41 -12.29
C ASN A 156 -8.16 2.43 -11.47
N LEU A 157 -6.98 2.08 -10.94
CA LEU A 157 -6.13 3.03 -10.19
C LEU A 157 -5.14 3.80 -11.06
N ALA A 158 -4.99 3.51 -12.35
CA ALA A 158 -3.91 4.12 -13.14
C ALA A 158 -4.35 5.17 -14.16
N GLU A 159 -5.65 5.28 -14.44
CA GLU A 159 -6.14 6.26 -15.41
C GLU A 159 -6.34 7.64 -14.79
N HIS A 160 -5.57 8.59 -15.33
CA HIS A 160 -5.65 10.06 -15.23
C HIS A 160 -5.74 10.73 -13.84
N ASP A 161 -6.30 10.07 -12.81
CA ASP A 161 -6.65 10.67 -11.51
C ASP A 161 -5.89 10.06 -10.31
N MET A 162 -5.01 9.09 -10.53
CA MET A 162 -4.52 8.22 -9.46
C MET A 162 -3.04 7.81 -9.55
N GLN A 163 -2.24 8.52 -10.35
CA GLN A 163 -0.77 8.38 -10.35
C GLN A 163 -0.16 8.72 -9.00
N ASN A 164 -0.82 9.55 -8.19
CA ASN A 164 -0.39 9.91 -6.85
C ASN A 164 -1.46 9.51 -5.85
N VAL A 165 -1.17 8.53 -5.00
CA VAL A 165 -2.08 8.05 -3.96
C VAL A 165 -1.35 7.92 -2.64
N ARG A 166 -2.09 8.01 -1.53
CA ARG A 166 -1.58 7.54 -0.24
C ARG A 166 -2.12 6.15 0.02
N MET A 167 -1.25 5.25 0.46
CA MET A 167 -1.61 3.89 0.87
C MET A 167 -1.26 3.69 2.33
N ASP A 168 -2.24 3.27 3.11
CA ASP A 168 -2.05 2.84 4.50
C ASP A 168 -2.29 1.34 4.59
N PHE A 169 -1.34 0.64 5.22
CA PHE A 169 -1.37 -0.78 5.51
C PHE A 169 -1.42 -0.95 7.02
N ILE A 170 -2.47 -1.57 7.53
CA ILE A 170 -2.75 -1.66 8.97
C ILE A 170 -2.80 -3.13 9.35
N ALA A 171 -1.95 -3.54 10.30
CA ALA A 171 -1.93 -4.88 10.85
C ALA A 171 -2.78 -4.97 12.11
N LEU A 172 -3.66 -5.97 12.18
CA LEU A 172 -4.56 -6.22 13.29
C LEU A 172 -4.26 -7.58 13.93
N PRO A 173 -4.41 -7.73 15.26
CA PRO A 173 -4.79 -6.73 16.25
C PRO A 173 -3.67 -5.77 16.71
N LEU A 174 -2.45 -5.87 16.18
CA LEU A 174 -1.28 -5.08 16.63
C LEU A 174 -1.47 -3.55 16.53
N LYS A 175 -2.36 -3.07 15.65
CA LYS A 175 -2.64 -1.64 15.39
C LYS A 175 -1.44 -0.87 14.82
N GLU A 176 -0.47 -1.59 14.26
CA GLU A 176 0.64 -1.00 13.52
C GLU A 176 0.15 -0.51 12.16
N LYS A 177 0.45 0.74 11.82
CA LYS A 177 0.13 1.33 10.51
C LYS A 177 1.40 1.72 9.77
N LEU A 178 1.61 1.09 8.63
CA LEU A 178 2.65 1.42 7.65
C LEU A 178 2.03 2.30 6.56
N SER A 179 2.57 3.49 6.31
CA SER A 179 1.96 4.49 5.42
C SER A 179 2.93 5.04 4.40
N TYR A 180 2.52 5.09 3.13
CA TYR A 180 3.32 5.59 2.02
C TYR A 180 2.55 6.58 1.15
N ASP A 181 3.27 7.58 0.64
CA ASP A 181 2.87 8.29 -0.58
C ASP A 181 3.42 7.51 -1.79
N VAL A 182 2.55 7.06 -2.70
CA VAL A 182 2.89 6.16 -3.81
C VAL A 182 2.65 6.86 -5.13
N PHE A 183 3.70 6.92 -5.95
CA PHE A 183 3.67 7.32 -7.34
C PHE A 183 3.63 6.09 -8.25
N ILE A 184 2.54 5.92 -9.00
CA ILE A 184 2.33 4.81 -9.94
C ILE A 184 2.58 5.32 -11.36
N PRO A 185 3.53 4.73 -12.13
CA PRO A 185 3.78 5.15 -13.50
C PRO A 185 2.59 4.82 -14.42
N GLY A 186 2.27 5.73 -15.35
CA GLY A 186 1.28 5.48 -16.40
C GLY A 186 1.73 4.41 -17.40
N THR A 187 0.81 3.92 -18.22
CA THR A 187 1.10 2.98 -19.34
C THR A 187 1.65 3.69 -20.56
N GLU A 188 1.22 4.93 -20.78
CA GLU A 188 1.69 5.76 -21.88
C GLU A 188 2.72 6.74 -21.35
N TYR A 189 3.99 6.51 -21.72
CA TYR A 189 5.07 7.39 -21.34
C TYR A 189 5.23 8.53 -22.35
N PRO A 190 5.36 9.80 -21.93
CA PRO A 190 5.64 10.88 -22.85
C PRO A 190 7.04 10.71 -23.47
N GLY A 191 7.12 10.50 -24.78
CA GLY A 191 8.37 10.57 -25.55
C GLY A 191 9.22 9.29 -25.54
N SER A 192 10.54 9.45 -25.30
CA SER A 192 11.59 8.42 -25.46
C SER A 192 11.83 7.55 -24.22
N CYS A 193 10.95 7.61 -23.21
CA CYS A 193 11.14 6.86 -21.96
C CYS A 193 10.97 5.37 -22.21
N THR A 194 12.00 4.62 -21.87
CA THR A 194 12.00 3.17 -22.11
C THR A 194 11.32 2.43 -20.96
N TRP A 195 11.41 2.96 -19.73
CA TRP A 195 10.78 2.42 -18.54
C TRP A 195 10.74 3.46 -17.40
N GLN A 196 9.74 3.39 -16.50
CA GLN A 196 9.61 4.26 -15.33
C GLN A 196 9.33 3.46 -14.05
N PRO A 197 9.99 3.78 -12.92
CA PRO A 197 9.72 3.13 -11.64
C PRO A 197 8.40 3.59 -11.00
N LEU A 198 7.77 2.69 -10.26
CA LEU A 198 6.91 3.05 -9.14
C LEU A 198 7.79 3.55 -7.99
N ILE A 199 7.39 4.63 -7.34
CA ILE A 199 8.14 5.24 -6.23
C ILE A 199 7.22 5.33 -5.01
N MET A 200 7.69 4.93 -3.84
CA MET A 200 6.99 5.00 -2.56
C MET A 200 7.83 5.80 -1.59
N VAL A 201 7.25 6.83 -0.97
CA VAL A 201 7.86 7.62 0.09
C VAL A 201 7.23 7.22 1.41
N PHE A 202 8.02 6.69 2.33
CA PHE A 202 7.54 6.28 3.64
C PHE A 202 7.25 7.49 4.52
N ARG A 203 6.07 7.51 5.14
CA ARG A 203 5.58 8.66 5.90
C ARG A 203 5.99 8.65 7.38
N GLY A 204 6.31 7.50 7.95
CA GLY A 204 6.55 7.36 9.41
C GLY A 204 7.73 8.19 9.91
N ASN A 205 8.73 8.42 9.07
CA ASN A 205 9.98 9.11 9.42
C ASN A 205 10.09 10.57 8.94
N LEU A 206 9.06 11.10 8.27
CA LEU A 206 9.12 12.47 7.74
C LEU A 206 9.24 13.54 8.85
N HIS A 207 8.85 13.19 10.09
CA HIS A 207 8.98 14.08 11.25
C HIS A 207 10.37 14.07 11.90
N SER A 208 11.19 13.05 11.63
CA SER A 208 12.55 12.90 12.16
C SER A 208 13.62 13.44 11.20
N GLY A 209 13.19 14.07 10.10
CA GLY A 209 14.11 14.55 9.06
C GLY A 209 14.77 13.40 8.28
N VAL A 210 14.11 12.25 8.20
CA VAL A 210 14.56 11.08 7.45
C VAL A 210 13.54 10.79 6.34
N VAL A 211 13.99 10.77 5.09
CA VAL A 211 13.17 10.41 3.93
C VAL A 211 13.59 9.03 3.45
N GLN A 212 12.72 8.05 3.65
CA GLN A 212 12.90 6.68 3.16
C GLN A 212 12.07 6.48 1.90
N VAL A 213 12.73 5.97 0.86
CA VAL A 213 12.16 5.78 -0.47
C VAL A 213 12.30 4.32 -0.87
N LYS A 214 11.21 3.72 -1.32
CA LYS A 214 11.25 2.48 -2.09
C LYS A 214 10.92 2.74 -3.54
N PHE A 215 11.54 2.02 -4.45
CA PHE A 215 11.16 2.10 -5.85
C PHE A 215 11.30 0.75 -6.55
N SER A 216 10.44 0.47 -7.53
CA SER A 216 10.51 -0.77 -8.31
C SER A 216 11.79 -0.81 -9.12
N GLN A 217 12.31 -2.00 -9.40
CA GLN A 217 13.42 -2.17 -10.34
C GLN A 217 12.90 -2.37 -11.77
N ALA A 218 13.73 -2.00 -12.73
CA ALA A 218 13.46 -2.24 -14.14
C ALA A 218 13.64 -3.75 -14.40
N PRO A 219 12.81 -4.34 -15.28
CA PRO A 219 13.03 -5.69 -15.77
C PRO A 219 14.46 -5.90 -16.28
N GLU A 220 15.00 -7.10 -16.10
CA GLU A 220 16.40 -7.42 -16.44
C GLU A 220 16.77 -7.11 -17.89
N LEU A 221 15.78 -7.20 -18.81
CA LEU A 221 15.95 -6.90 -20.24
C LEU A 221 16.46 -5.48 -20.51
N TYR A 222 16.23 -4.54 -19.60
CA TYR A 222 16.67 -3.15 -19.75
C TYR A 222 18.13 -2.92 -19.37
N ASN A 223 18.86 -3.93 -18.87
CA ASN A 223 20.31 -3.83 -18.56
C ASN A 223 20.67 -2.54 -17.79
N VAL A 224 19.93 -2.24 -16.72
CA VAL A 224 20.21 -1.09 -15.86
C VAL A 224 21.52 -1.32 -15.10
N SER A 225 22.40 -0.32 -15.14
CA SER A 225 23.70 -0.36 -14.46
C SER A 225 23.67 0.31 -13.09
N SER A 226 22.89 1.38 -12.94
CA SER A 226 22.63 2.03 -11.67
C SER A 226 21.32 2.82 -11.70
N TYR A 227 20.90 3.28 -10.53
CA TYR A 227 19.76 4.18 -10.35
C TYR A 227 20.26 5.45 -9.69
N ILE A 228 19.93 6.60 -10.28
CA ILE A 228 20.19 7.91 -9.68
C ILE A 228 18.90 8.37 -9.01
N ILE A 229 18.96 8.62 -7.70
CA ILE A 229 17.84 9.08 -6.89
C ILE A 229 18.14 10.49 -6.39
N LYS A 230 17.22 11.41 -6.62
CA LYS A 230 17.29 12.79 -6.17
C LYS A 230 16.18 13.09 -5.18
N LEU A 231 16.52 13.77 -4.10
CA LEU A 231 15.58 14.47 -3.24
C LEU A 231 15.68 15.96 -3.54
N ILE A 232 14.58 16.57 -4.00
CA ILE A 232 14.55 17.94 -4.51
C ILE A 232 13.75 18.81 -3.54
N HIS A 233 14.36 19.87 -3.00
CA HIS A 233 13.73 20.81 -2.06
C HIS A 233 13.03 21.96 -2.78
N HIS A 234 11.74 22.16 -2.51
CA HIS A 234 10.90 23.18 -3.15
C HIS A 234 10.63 24.38 -2.23
N PRO A 235 10.65 25.62 -2.75
CA PRO A 235 10.97 26.02 -4.13
C PRO A 235 12.48 26.24 -4.37
N SER A 236 13.33 26.02 -3.37
CA SER A 236 14.75 26.42 -3.40
C SER A 236 15.58 25.74 -4.49
N GLY A 237 15.14 24.58 -5.00
CA GLY A 237 15.86 23.77 -5.98
C GLY A 237 17.07 23.03 -5.43
N GLY A 238 17.31 23.04 -4.12
CA GLY A 238 18.39 22.26 -3.51
C GLY A 238 18.19 20.76 -3.73
N GLU A 239 19.23 20.05 -4.15
CA GLU A 239 19.17 18.61 -4.43
C GLU A 239 20.11 17.82 -3.51
N LYS A 240 19.62 16.69 -2.98
CA LYS A 240 20.48 15.61 -2.45
C LYS A 240 20.42 14.44 -3.42
N ILE A 241 21.56 13.83 -3.74
CA ILE A 241 21.66 12.78 -4.77
C ILE A 241 22.25 11.51 -4.15
N LEU A 242 21.67 10.37 -4.51
CA LEU A 242 22.20 9.02 -4.24
C LEU A 242 22.35 8.26 -5.56
N ASP A 243 23.40 7.46 -5.66
CA ASP A 243 23.61 6.50 -6.74
C ASP A 243 23.52 5.09 -6.14
N MET A 244 22.71 4.24 -6.74
CA MET A 244 22.42 2.90 -6.24
C MET A 244 22.65 1.85 -7.31
N THR A 245 23.30 0.76 -6.90
CA THR A 245 23.44 -0.41 -7.77
C THR A 245 22.17 -1.27 -7.70
N PRO A 246 21.75 -1.90 -8.82
CA PRO A 246 20.63 -2.83 -8.81
C PRO A 246 20.92 -4.04 -7.91
N ASP A 247 19.91 -4.51 -7.18
CA ASP A 247 19.96 -5.75 -6.40
C ASP A 247 18.94 -6.73 -7.00
N ARG A 248 19.41 -7.63 -7.86
CA ARG A 248 18.55 -8.57 -8.59
C ARG A 248 17.80 -9.55 -7.69
N SER A 249 18.14 -9.63 -6.41
CA SER A 249 17.42 -10.48 -5.45
C SER A 249 16.13 -9.85 -4.94
N ARG A 250 15.91 -8.55 -5.19
CA ARG A 250 14.77 -7.78 -4.65
C ARG A 250 13.88 -7.25 -5.76
N SER A 251 12.57 -7.22 -5.53
CA SER A 251 11.60 -6.55 -6.43
C SER A 251 11.69 -5.03 -6.38
N MET A 252 12.04 -4.49 -5.20
CA MET A 252 12.17 -3.06 -4.94
C MET A 252 13.51 -2.73 -4.28
N LEU A 253 14.04 -1.55 -4.58
CA LEU A 253 15.23 -0.98 -3.93
C LEU A 253 14.82 0.03 -2.87
N PHE A 254 15.69 0.22 -1.89
CA PHE A 254 15.50 1.12 -0.76
C PHE A 254 16.61 2.18 -0.72
N ALA A 255 16.21 3.45 -0.72
CA ALA A 255 17.10 4.60 -0.56
C ALA A 255 16.69 5.40 0.68
N GLN A 256 17.66 5.98 1.38
CA GLN A 256 17.42 6.82 2.55
C GLN A 256 18.21 8.12 2.49
N PHE A 257 17.52 9.23 2.68
CA PHE A 257 18.12 10.55 2.91
C PHE A 257 17.98 10.90 4.38
N SER A 258 19.10 11.03 5.08
CA SER A 258 19.14 11.47 6.48
C SER A 258 19.38 12.98 6.60
N SER A 259 19.05 13.55 7.76
CA SER A 259 19.28 14.96 8.09
C SER A 259 18.67 15.92 7.04
N VAL A 260 17.43 15.64 6.65
CA VAL A 260 16.63 16.45 5.72
C VAL A 260 15.92 17.53 6.52
N ASP A 261 16.14 18.79 6.16
CA ASP A 261 15.51 19.93 6.83
C ASP A 261 13.99 19.95 6.60
N GLY A 262 13.25 20.61 7.50
CA GLY A 262 11.81 20.79 7.33
C GLY A 262 11.49 21.60 6.08
N GLY A 263 10.53 21.15 5.26
CA GLY A 263 10.23 21.77 3.97
C GLY A 263 9.36 20.91 3.06
N SER A 264 9.17 21.34 1.82
CA SER A 264 8.45 20.57 0.80
C SER A 264 9.43 19.94 -0.18
N TYR A 265 9.26 18.66 -0.48
CA TYR A 265 10.19 17.88 -1.29
C TYR A 265 9.49 17.05 -2.35
N SER A 266 10.17 16.75 -3.45
CA SER A 266 9.83 15.65 -4.37
C SER A 266 11.00 14.68 -4.48
N VAL A 267 10.71 13.44 -4.85
CA VAL A 267 11.73 12.43 -5.15
C VAL A 267 11.72 12.15 -6.64
N SER A 268 12.91 12.11 -7.24
CA SER A 268 13.07 11.81 -8.66
C SER A 268 14.02 10.63 -8.84
N VAL A 269 13.64 9.64 -9.63
CA VAL A 269 14.43 8.43 -9.89
C VAL A 269 14.69 8.30 -11.39
N LYS A 270 15.94 7.99 -11.74
CA LYS A 270 16.37 7.72 -13.11
C LYS A 270 17.15 6.40 -13.20
N PRO A 271 16.71 5.43 -14.03
CA PRO A 271 17.55 4.29 -14.39
C PRO A 271 18.66 4.70 -15.35
N VAL A 272 19.87 4.17 -15.14
CA VAL A 272 21.02 4.34 -16.05
C VAL A 272 21.16 3.07 -16.89
N ILE A 273 20.54 3.09 -18.07
CA ILE A 273 20.54 1.99 -19.03
C ILE A 273 21.77 2.06 -19.93
N TRP A 274 22.50 0.94 -20.06
CA TRP A 274 23.67 0.88 -20.93
C TRP A 274 23.30 1.05 -22.42
N GLY A 275 24.05 1.91 -23.11
CA GLY A 275 23.89 2.12 -24.56
C GLY A 275 22.64 2.88 -24.97
N VAL A 276 21.81 3.33 -24.01
CA VAL A 276 20.62 4.15 -24.26
C VAL A 276 20.81 5.51 -23.61
N HIS A 277 20.72 6.58 -24.40
CA HIS A 277 20.64 7.94 -23.87
C HIS A 277 19.21 8.23 -23.41
N ASP A 278 18.77 7.54 -22.34
CA ASP A 278 17.48 7.83 -21.72
C ASP A 278 17.64 9.04 -20.78
N THR A 279 16.81 10.05 -20.97
CA THR A 279 16.76 11.26 -20.12
C THR A 279 15.57 11.24 -19.17
N CYS A 280 14.84 10.12 -19.09
CA CYS A 280 13.62 10.05 -18.32
C CYS A 280 13.87 9.96 -16.82
N TRP A 281 13.30 10.94 -16.14
CA TRP A 281 13.18 11.01 -14.70
C TRP A 281 11.74 10.72 -14.35
N THR A 282 11.54 9.88 -13.35
CA THR A 282 10.23 9.70 -12.73
C THR A 282 10.23 10.47 -11.43
N GLU A 283 9.38 11.48 -11.34
CA GLU A 283 9.29 12.36 -10.19
C GLU A 283 7.94 12.19 -9.50
N THR A 284 7.97 12.04 -8.17
CA THR A 284 6.78 12.02 -7.35
C THR A 284 6.17 13.41 -7.25
N ASP A 285 4.91 13.48 -6.86
CA ASP A 285 4.40 14.74 -6.33
C ASP A 285 5.17 15.21 -5.09
N LYS A 286 4.96 16.49 -4.75
CA LYS A 286 5.48 17.10 -3.54
C LYS A 286 4.85 16.50 -2.28
N PHE A 287 5.69 16.26 -1.27
CA PHE A 287 5.33 15.89 0.10
C PHE A 287 6.02 16.83 1.10
N GLY A 288 5.58 16.83 2.35
CA GLY A 288 6.10 17.66 3.43
C GLY A 288 7.00 16.86 4.37
N VAL A 289 8.12 17.47 4.77
CA VAL A 289 8.98 17.02 5.88
C VAL A 289 8.76 18.03 7.01
N GLU A 290 8.27 17.56 8.16
CA GLU A 290 7.86 18.41 9.28
C GLU A 290 8.71 18.11 10.50
N ILE A 291 9.85 18.80 10.64
CA ILE A 291 10.69 18.66 11.84
C ILE A 291 10.06 19.48 12.97
N PRO A 292 9.69 18.86 14.11
CA PRO A 292 9.27 19.60 15.29
C PRO A 292 10.39 20.56 15.68
N LYS A 293 10.09 21.85 15.78
CA LYS A 293 11.06 22.80 16.35
C LYS A 293 11.35 22.33 17.77
N SER A 294 12.59 21.92 18.07
CA SER A 294 12.97 21.70 19.46
C SER A 294 12.81 23.04 20.18
N CYS A 295 11.99 23.09 21.23
CA CYS A 295 12.00 24.22 22.14
C CYS A 295 13.42 24.32 22.73
N MET A 296 14.21 25.26 22.21
CA MET A 296 15.48 25.68 22.82
C MET A 296 15.19 26.58 24.02
#